data_AF-A0A349LL31-F1
#
_entry.id   AF-A0A349LL31-F1
#
_cell.length_a   1.000
_cell.length_b   1.000
_cell.length_c   1.000
_cell.angle_alpha   90.00
_cell.angle_beta   90.00
_cell.angle_gamma   90.00
#
_symmetry.space_group_name_H-M   'P 1'
#
loop_
_entity.id
_entity.type
_entity.pdbx_description
1 polymer ?
#
loop_
_entity_poly.entity_id
_entity_poly.type
_entity_poly.pdbx_seq_one_letter_code
_entity_poly.pdbx_strand_id
1 'polypeptide(L)'
;EIEAYAQYTYWVMGALAALIIFSTFAAWQNKRNGIQSIVSFACGFFLCAIIAGTGHETLGRAVSGIDLAQRVKTSIPEKVNFYSVKLLDHTVPFYLGRTMIMVESPDELEFGVNQQPELWMPTLDAFIVRWQEGQTAYAMMVPEQFDALKAKNIPMQEVDRDSRRVIVKHPDVINIAQ
;
A
#
# COMPACT_ATOMS: atom_id res chain seq x y z
N GLU A 1 7.64 7.03 -2.65
CA GLU A 1 6.87 7.15 -3.92
C GLU A 1 7.57 7.97 -5.01
N ILE A 2 8.01 9.22 -4.77
CA ILE A 2 8.64 10.07 -5.82
C ILE A 2 9.79 9.34 -6.53
N GLU A 3 10.69 8.71 -5.78
CA GLU A 3 11.80 7.93 -6.34
C GLU A 3 11.32 6.75 -7.18
N ALA A 4 10.23 6.07 -6.77
CA ALA A 4 9.65 4.97 -7.54
C ALA A 4 9.11 5.43 -8.90
N TYR A 5 8.47 6.61 -8.97
CA TYR A 5 8.07 7.23 -10.24
C TYR A 5 9.28 7.59 -11.11
N ALA A 6 10.35 8.10 -10.52
CA ALA A 6 11.59 8.39 -11.24
C ALA A 6 12.20 7.10 -11.83
N GLN A 7 12.23 6.01 -11.05
CA GLN A 7 12.69 4.71 -11.52
C GLN A 7 11.79 4.14 -12.63
N TYR A 8 10.47 4.25 -12.49
CA TYR A 8 9.54 3.78 -13.51
C TYR A 8 9.73 4.46 -14.86
N THR A 9 10.14 5.73 -14.86
CA THR A 9 10.39 6.50 -16.09
C THR A 9 11.42 5.81 -16.99
N TYR A 10 12.48 5.21 -16.43
CA TYR A 10 13.48 4.48 -17.21
C TYR A 10 12.91 3.23 -17.90
N TRP A 11 11.97 2.54 -17.26
CA TRP A 11 11.26 1.41 -17.87
C TRP A 11 10.38 1.85 -19.04
N VAL A 12 9.66 2.96 -18.88
CA VAL A 12 8.84 3.54 -19.95
C VAL A 12 9.71 3.96 -21.13
N MET A 13 10.85 4.61 -20.89
CA MET A 13 11.81 4.95 -21.93
C MET A 13 12.29 3.70 -22.70
N GLY A 14 12.65 2.62 -21.98
CA GLY A 14 13.05 1.36 -22.60
C GLY A 14 11.94 0.72 -23.43
N ALA A 15 10.70 0.73 -22.94
CA ALA A 15 9.53 0.21 -23.65
C ALA A 15 9.26 0.97 -24.96
N LEU A 16 9.30 2.30 -24.91
CA LEU A 16 9.10 3.15 -26.09
C LEU A 16 10.25 3.00 -27.10
N ALA A 17 11.48 2.89 -26.63
CA ALA A 17 12.64 2.65 -27.49
C ALA A 17 12.48 1.31 -28.25
N ALA A 18 12.06 0.25 -27.57
CA ALA A 18 11.77 -1.04 -28.20
C ALA A 18 10.67 -0.90 -29.26
N LEU A 19 9.56 -0.22 -28.94
CA LEU A 19 8.47 0.00 -29.89
C LEU A 19 8.94 0.76 -31.14
N ILE A 20 9.73 1.82 -30.98
CA ILE A 20 10.26 2.63 -32.09
C ILE A 20 11.18 1.80 -32.98
N ILE A 21 12.10 1.02 -32.39
CA ILE A 21 13.05 0.18 -33.14
C ILE A 21 12.29 -0.84 -34.00
N PHE A 22 11.36 -1.59 -33.40
CA PHE A 22 10.60 -2.61 -34.10
C PHE A 22 9.62 -2.02 -35.11
N SER A 23 9.01 -0.87 -34.83
CA SER A 23 8.13 -0.17 -35.79
C SER A 23 8.92 0.34 -37.00
N THR A 24 10.12 0.87 -36.78
CA THR A 24 11.02 1.31 -37.87
C THR A 24 11.45 0.12 -38.72
N PHE A 25 11.81 -1.00 -38.09
CA PHE A 25 12.17 -2.23 -38.78
C PHE A 25 10.99 -2.85 -39.55
N ALA A 26 9.78 -2.81 -38.99
CA ALA A 26 8.56 -3.22 -39.68
C ALA A 26 8.30 -2.37 -40.92
N ALA A 27 8.36 -1.04 -40.79
CA ALA A 27 8.16 -0.10 -41.90
C ALA A 27 9.14 -0.34 -43.06
N TRP A 28 10.40 -0.68 -42.74
CA TRP A 28 11.40 -1.05 -43.74
C TRP A 28 11.06 -2.37 -44.45
N GLN A 29 10.60 -3.39 -43.72
CA GLN A 29 10.22 -4.69 -44.27
C GLN A 29 8.92 -4.64 -45.08
N ASN A 30 8.02 -3.70 -44.80
CA ASN A 30 6.70 -3.61 -45.46
C ASN A 30 6.82 -3.57 -46.99
N LYS A 31 7.88 -2.96 -47.53
CA LYS A 31 8.13 -2.89 -48.98
C LYS A 31 8.59 -4.22 -49.61
N ARG A 32 8.99 -5.20 -48.81
CA ARG A 32 9.58 -6.48 -49.26
C ARG A 32 8.73 -7.68 -48.87
N ASN A 33 8.24 -7.70 -47.63
CA ASN A 33 7.45 -8.80 -47.08
C ASN A 33 6.51 -8.30 -45.98
N GLY A 34 5.22 -8.22 -46.29
CA GLY A 34 4.19 -7.74 -45.36
C GLY A 34 4.04 -8.60 -44.10
N ILE A 35 4.21 -9.92 -44.20
CA ILE A 35 4.09 -10.83 -43.04
C ILE A 35 5.22 -10.56 -42.04
N GLN A 36 6.46 -10.43 -42.52
CA GLN A 36 7.61 -10.12 -41.64
C GLN A 36 7.47 -8.75 -40.98
N SER A 37 6.90 -7.76 -41.69
CA SER A 37 6.55 -6.45 -41.13
C SER A 37 5.56 -6.57 -39.98
N ILE A 38 4.46 -7.32 -40.19
CA ILE A 38 3.43 -7.54 -39.15
C ILE A 38 4.04 -8.21 -37.93
N VAL A 39 4.82 -9.28 -38.12
CA VAL A 39 5.47 -10.01 -37.01
C VAL A 39 6.40 -9.08 -36.23
N SER A 40 7.19 -8.26 -36.92
CA SER A 40 8.12 -7.33 -36.26
C SER A 40 7.38 -6.28 -35.43
N PHE A 41 6.31 -5.70 -35.98
CA PHE A 41 5.49 -4.75 -35.22
C PHE A 41 4.83 -5.41 -34.01
N ALA A 42 4.28 -6.62 -34.17
CA ALA A 42 3.68 -7.38 -33.08
C ALA A 42 4.69 -7.67 -31.95
N CYS A 43 5.92 -8.06 -32.29
CA CYS A 43 6.99 -8.24 -31.31
C CYS A 43 7.33 -6.93 -30.59
N GLY A 44 7.44 -5.81 -31.31
CA GLY A 44 7.69 -4.50 -30.72
C GLY A 44 6.62 -4.06 -29.75
N PHE A 45 5.34 -4.24 -30.13
CA PHE A 45 4.21 -3.92 -29.27
C PHE A 45 4.15 -4.82 -28.04
N PHE A 46 4.37 -6.13 -28.21
CA PHE A 46 4.44 -7.08 -27.09
C PHE A 46 5.56 -6.71 -26.12
N LEU A 47 6.77 -6.45 -26.61
CA LEU A 47 7.90 -6.03 -25.78
C LEU A 47 7.62 -4.72 -25.05
N CYS A 48 7.04 -3.72 -25.73
CA CYS A 48 6.65 -2.47 -25.12
C CYS A 48 5.67 -2.71 -23.95
N ALA A 49 4.62 -3.51 -24.17
CA ALA A 49 3.63 -3.82 -23.14
C ALA A 49 4.25 -4.57 -21.96
N ILE A 50 5.11 -5.56 -22.20
CA ILE A 50 5.75 -6.32 -21.12
C ILE A 50 6.78 -5.48 -20.36
N ILE A 51 7.64 -4.71 -21.04
CA ILE A 51 8.64 -3.86 -20.37
C ILE A 51 7.95 -2.80 -19.52
N ALA A 52 6.97 -2.08 -20.09
CA ALA A 52 6.24 -1.04 -19.35
C ALA A 52 5.37 -1.63 -18.23
N GLY A 53 4.76 -2.79 -18.46
CA GLY A 53 3.95 -3.51 -17.47
C GLY A 53 4.78 -4.03 -16.30
N THR A 54 5.90 -4.72 -16.57
CA THR A 54 6.82 -5.20 -15.52
C THR A 54 7.48 -4.04 -14.78
N GLY A 55 7.83 -2.95 -15.47
CA GLY A 55 8.39 -1.76 -14.83
C GLY A 55 7.46 -1.13 -13.78
N HIS A 56 6.14 -1.30 -13.92
CA HIS A 56 5.16 -0.79 -12.96
C HIS A 56 5.36 -1.38 -11.56
N GLU A 57 6.05 -2.52 -11.43
CA GLU A 57 6.39 -3.10 -10.13
C GLU A 57 7.23 -2.16 -9.25
N THR A 58 8.01 -1.25 -9.85
CA THR A 58 8.70 -0.20 -9.10
C THR A 58 7.74 0.65 -8.27
N LEU A 59 6.57 0.97 -8.83
CA LEU A 59 5.46 1.64 -8.13
C LEU A 59 4.75 0.66 -7.19
N GLY A 60 4.48 -0.56 -7.67
CA GLY A 60 3.80 -1.62 -6.92
C GLY A 60 4.43 -1.86 -5.55
N ARG A 61 5.75 -2.03 -5.49
CA ARG A 61 6.48 -2.19 -4.23
C ARG A 61 6.36 -0.97 -3.31
N ALA A 62 6.44 0.24 -3.86
CA ALA A 62 6.36 1.47 -3.07
C ALA A 62 4.98 1.69 -2.45
N VAL A 63 3.90 1.27 -3.14
CA VAL A 63 2.52 1.47 -2.67
C VAL A 63 1.98 0.30 -1.86
N SER A 64 2.53 -0.91 -2.00
CA SER A 64 2.02 -2.12 -1.35
C SER A 64 2.29 -2.20 0.16
N GLY A 65 3.17 -1.33 0.69
CA GLY A 65 3.53 -1.36 2.11
C GLY A 65 4.33 -2.62 2.52
N ILE A 66 4.82 -3.43 1.58
CA ILE A 66 5.61 -4.64 1.87
C ILE A 66 6.85 -4.33 2.70
N ASP A 67 7.59 -3.27 2.37
CA ASP A 67 8.81 -2.90 3.08
C ASP A 67 8.50 -2.40 4.49
N LEU A 68 7.38 -1.68 4.68
CA LEU A 68 6.88 -1.29 6.01
C LEU A 68 6.51 -2.54 6.83
N ALA A 69 5.71 -3.43 6.26
CA ALA A 69 5.30 -4.67 6.92
C ALA A 69 6.50 -5.52 7.35
N GLN A 70 7.51 -5.67 6.48
CA GLN A 70 8.73 -6.42 6.80
C GLN A 70 9.50 -5.84 7.99
N ARG A 71 9.61 -4.51 8.10
CA ARG A 71 10.30 -3.85 9.22
C ARG A 71 9.57 -4.02 10.55
N VAL A 72 8.23 -3.99 10.55
CA VAL A 72 7.45 -4.01 11.81
C VAL A 72 6.97 -5.40 12.23
N LYS A 73 6.91 -6.38 11.32
CA LYS A 73 6.23 -7.67 11.56
C LYS A 73 6.69 -8.40 12.81
N THR A 74 8.00 -8.40 13.08
CA THR A 74 8.58 -9.08 14.26
C THR A 74 8.37 -8.33 15.57
N SER A 75 8.11 -7.02 15.50
CA SER A 75 7.90 -6.18 16.69
C SER A 75 6.46 -6.22 17.21
N ILE A 76 5.51 -6.57 16.34
CA ILE A 76 4.09 -6.64 16.66
C ILE A 76 3.77 -8.03 17.23
N PRO A 77 3.23 -8.17 18.45
CA PRO A 77 2.91 -9.48 19.03
C PRO A 77 1.82 -10.22 18.24
N GLU A 78 1.83 -11.56 18.25
CA GLU A 78 0.88 -12.39 17.48
C GLU A 78 -0.61 -12.13 17.83
N LYS A 79 -0.92 -11.93 19.12
CA LYS A 79 -2.29 -11.72 19.60
C LYS A 79 -2.45 -10.31 20.16
N VAL A 80 -2.74 -9.36 19.29
CA VAL A 80 -3.07 -7.97 19.64
C VAL A 80 -4.24 -7.47 18.82
N ASN A 81 -5.00 -6.54 19.39
CA ASN A 81 -5.97 -5.78 18.61
C ASN A 81 -5.20 -4.84 17.67
N PHE A 82 -5.43 -5.00 16.37
CA PHE A 82 -4.84 -4.14 15.35
C PHE A 82 -5.96 -3.42 14.62
N TYR A 83 -6.07 -2.11 14.81
CA TYR A 83 -7.10 -1.27 14.22
C TYR A 83 -6.64 -0.69 12.87
N SER A 84 -7.55 -0.64 11.90
CA SER A 84 -7.37 0.11 10.66
C SER A 84 -8.26 1.35 10.70
N VAL A 85 -7.67 2.51 10.95
CA VAL A 85 -8.39 3.74 11.29
C VAL A 85 -8.67 4.57 10.04
N LYS A 86 -9.93 4.59 9.61
CA LYS A 86 -10.43 5.26 8.39
C LYS A 86 -9.64 4.89 7.13
N LEU A 87 -9.05 3.71 7.12
CA LEU A 87 -8.19 3.22 6.06
C LEU A 87 -8.51 1.76 5.83
N LEU A 88 -9.05 1.43 4.66
CA LEU A 88 -9.10 0.05 4.19
C LEU A 88 -7.84 -0.23 3.38
N ASP A 89 -6.85 -0.88 3.97
CA ASP A 89 -5.63 -1.27 3.26
C ASP A 89 -5.74 -2.70 2.73
N HIS A 90 -5.53 -2.87 1.42
CA HIS A 90 -5.71 -4.16 0.75
C HIS A 90 -4.44 -5.02 0.71
N THR A 91 -3.32 -4.57 1.28
CA THR A 91 -2.00 -5.19 1.09
C THR A 91 -1.26 -5.48 2.40
N VAL A 92 -1.19 -4.52 3.31
CA VAL A 92 -0.47 -4.63 4.57
C VAL A 92 -1.04 -5.71 5.49
N PRO A 93 -2.38 -5.89 5.63
CA PRO A 93 -2.92 -7.00 6.43
C PRO A 93 -2.41 -8.37 5.95
N PHE A 94 -2.31 -8.57 4.63
CA PHE A 94 -1.78 -9.79 4.03
C PHE A 94 -0.29 -9.99 4.35
N TYR A 95 0.56 -8.98 4.14
CA TYR A 95 2.00 -9.10 4.40
C TYR A 95 2.33 -9.31 5.89
N LEU A 96 1.56 -8.67 6.77
CA LEU A 96 1.66 -8.89 8.21
C LEU A 96 1.15 -10.26 8.62
N GLY A 97 0.25 -10.87 7.84
CA GLY A 97 -0.43 -12.12 8.18
C GLY A 97 -1.41 -11.91 9.33
N ARG A 98 -2.11 -10.77 9.34
CA ARG A 98 -2.97 -10.34 10.44
C ARG A 98 -4.28 -9.79 9.91
N THR A 99 -5.37 -10.13 10.60
CA THR A 99 -6.63 -9.41 10.44
C THR A 99 -6.57 -8.10 11.21
N MET A 100 -7.31 -7.11 10.71
CA MET A 100 -7.42 -5.79 11.34
C MET A 100 -8.89 -5.47 11.60
N ILE A 101 -9.14 -4.74 12.68
CA ILE A 101 -10.46 -4.25 13.06
C ILE A 101 -10.65 -2.90 12.37
N MET A 102 -11.61 -2.83 11.46
CA MET A 102 -11.91 -1.59 10.76
C MET A 102 -12.51 -0.56 11.73
N VAL A 103 -12.05 0.68 11.67
CA VAL A 103 -12.56 1.79 12.50
C VAL A 103 -13.08 2.89 11.57
N GLU A 104 -14.40 3.04 11.57
CA GLU A 104 -15.15 3.97 10.72
C GLU A 104 -14.89 3.75 9.22
N SER A 105 -15.75 4.30 8.34
CA SER A 105 -15.54 4.28 6.88
C SER A 105 -15.21 2.91 6.27
N PRO A 106 -16.05 1.87 6.47
CA PRO A 106 -15.75 0.48 6.06
C PRO A 106 -15.65 0.28 4.54
N ASP A 107 -16.04 1.28 3.72
CA ASP A 107 -15.98 1.25 2.26
C ASP A 107 -16.64 -0.02 1.70
N GLU A 108 -15.96 -0.79 0.84
CA GLU A 108 -16.44 -2.05 0.28
C GLU A 108 -16.80 -3.13 1.33
N LEU A 109 -16.38 -2.98 2.60
CA LEU A 109 -16.75 -3.89 3.69
C LEU A 109 -18.09 -3.53 4.36
N GLU A 110 -18.77 -2.44 3.94
CA GLU A 110 -20.01 -1.96 4.58
C GLU A 110 -21.07 -3.04 4.75
N PHE A 111 -21.29 -3.86 3.72
CA PHE A 111 -22.23 -4.98 3.82
C PHE A 111 -21.83 -5.98 4.92
N GLY A 112 -20.55 -6.36 4.97
CA GLY A 112 -20.05 -7.35 5.92
C GLY A 112 -20.10 -6.87 7.37
N VAL A 113 -19.72 -5.61 7.63
CA VAL A 113 -19.77 -5.04 8.98
C VAL A 113 -21.20 -4.87 9.49
N ASN A 114 -22.19 -4.73 8.60
CA ASN A 114 -23.60 -4.72 8.99
C ASN A 114 -24.14 -6.11 9.35
N GLN A 115 -23.53 -7.19 8.83
CA GLN A 115 -23.89 -8.56 9.22
C GLN A 115 -23.22 -8.97 10.54
N GLN A 116 -22.01 -8.47 10.80
CA GLN A 116 -21.21 -8.77 11.99
C GLN A 116 -20.70 -7.48 12.66
N PRO A 117 -21.59 -6.68 13.26
CA PRO A 117 -21.23 -5.37 13.83
C PRO A 117 -20.22 -5.47 14.98
N GLU A 118 -20.11 -6.63 15.64
CA GLU A 118 -19.14 -6.88 16.70
C GLU A 118 -17.68 -6.92 16.22
N LEU A 119 -17.45 -7.10 14.90
CA LEU A 119 -16.11 -7.14 14.29
C LEU A 119 -15.68 -5.78 13.72
N TRP A 120 -16.51 -4.75 13.88
CA TRP A 120 -16.29 -3.41 13.37
C TRP A 120 -16.40 -2.37 14.49
N MET A 121 -15.65 -1.28 14.35
CA MET A 121 -15.75 -0.13 15.23
C MET A 121 -16.38 1.03 14.47
N PRO A 122 -17.67 1.36 14.71
CA PRO A 122 -18.42 2.24 13.82
C PRO A 122 -17.92 3.69 13.74
N THR A 123 -17.29 4.19 14.80
CA THR A 123 -16.89 5.59 14.90
C THR A 123 -15.46 5.74 15.42
N LEU A 124 -14.79 6.82 14.99
CA LEU A 124 -13.49 7.22 15.53
C LEU A 124 -13.56 7.53 17.04
N ASP A 125 -14.66 8.07 17.53
CA ASP A 125 -14.81 8.38 18.96
C ASP A 125 -14.84 7.10 19.81
N ALA A 126 -15.53 6.05 19.35
CA ALA A 126 -15.50 4.74 20.02
C ALA A 126 -14.08 4.14 20.04
N PHE A 127 -13.31 4.35 18.96
CA PHE A 127 -11.90 3.99 18.93
C PHE A 127 -11.07 4.76 19.94
N ILE A 128 -11.23 6.08 20.03
CA ILE A 128 -10.48 6.90 20.98
C ILE A 128 -10.72 6.44 22.42
N VAL A 129 -11.98 6.18 22.78
CA VAL A 129 -12.32 5.66 24.11
C VAL A 129 -11.64 4.31 24.35
N ARG A 130 -11.79 3.35 23.42
CA ARG A 130 -11.17 2.02 23.54
C ARG A 130 -9.64 2.09 23.58
N TRP A 131 -9.05 2.99 22.81
CA TRP A 131 -7.59 3.17 22.76
C TRP A 131 -7.07 3.64 24.12
N GLN A 132 -7.75 4.60 24.76
CA GLN A 132 -7.37 5.13 26.07
C GLN A 132 -7.56 4.16 27.24
N GLU A 133 -8.34 3.08 27.08
CA GLU A 133 -8.47 2.02 28.08
C GLU A 133 -7.16 1.25 28.34
N GLY A 134 -6.09 1.54 27.59
CA GLY A 134 -4.72 1.15 27.96
C GLY A 134 -4.35 -0.29 27.63
N GLN A 135 -5.03 -0.91 26.66
CA GLN A 135 -4.68 -2.25 26.19
C GLN A 135 -3.49 -2.18 25.22
N THR A 136 -2.67 -3.24 25.21
CA THR A 136 -1.63 -3.44 24.19
C THR A 136 -2.30 -3.59 22.81
N ALA A 137 -2.38 -2.47 22.08
CA ALA A 137 -3.05 -2.37 20.80
C ALA A 137 -2.18 -1.61 19.78
N TYR A 138 -2.43 -1.91 18.51
CA TYR A 138 -1.79 -1.28 17.36
C TYR A 138 -2.85 -0.64 16.48
N ALA A 139 -2.48 0.42 15.76
CA ALA A 139 -3.35 1.02 14.76
C ALA A 139 -2.55 1.40 13.52
N MET A 140 -3.19 1.30 12.36
CA MET A 140 -2.67 1.79 11.08
C MET A 140 -3.63 2.84 10.54
N MET A 141 -3.08 3.92 10.03
CA MET A 141 -3.84 5.04 9.46
C MET A 141 -2.99 5.81 8.46
N VAL A 142 -3.61 6.72 7.71
CA VAL A 142 -2.87 7.67 6.87
C VAL A 142 -2.15 8.72 7.74
N PRO A 143 -1.01 9.28 7.29
CA PRO A 143 -0.24 10.27 8.07
C PRO A 143 -1.06 11.46 8.55
N GLU A 144 -1.99 11.95 7.74
CA GLU A 144 -2.83 13.09 8.06
C GLU A 144 -3.79 12.77 9.22
N GLN A 145 -4.28 11.54 9.29
CA GLN A 145 -5.14 11.06 10.38
C GLN A 145 -4.35 10.89 11.67
N PHE A 146 -3.09 10.46 11.58
CA PHE A 146 -2.19 10.40 12.73
C PHE A 146 -1.91 11.80 13.29
N ASP A 147 -1.57 12.75 12.42
CA ASP A 147 -1.31 14.14 12.84
C ASP A 147 -2.57 14.78 13.45
N ALA A 148 -3.75 14.52 12.90
CA ALA A 148 -5.02 14.97 13.45
C ALA A 148 -5.33 14.39 14.85
N LEU A 149 -5.02 13.11 15.10
CA LEU A 149 -5.20 12.49 16.42
C LEU A 149 -4.15 12.96 17.43
N LYS A 150 -2.91 13.17 16.97
CA LYS A 150 -1.83 13.76 17.78
C LYS A 150 -2.18 15.18 18.22
N ALA A 151 -2.75 15.99 17.33
CA ALA A 151 -3.23 17.34 17.66
C ALA A 151 -4.36 17.36 18.70
N LYS A 152 -5.10 16.25 18.83
CA LYS A 152 -6.11 16.03 19.88
C LYS A 152 -5.53 15.45 21.17
N ASN A 153 -4.21 15.36 21.31
CA ASN A 153 -3.50 14.78 22.45
C ASN A 153 -3.86 13.29 22.69
N ILE A 154 -4.22 12.54 21.65
CA ILE A 154 -4.42 11.10 21.77
C ILE A 154 -3.04 10.44 21.89
N PRO A 155 -2.77 9.69 22.96
CA PRO A 155 -1.44 9.14 23.23
C PRO A 155 -1.15 8.01 22.24
N MET A 156 -0.16 8.21 21.36
CA MET A 156 0.23 7.25 20.32
C MET A 156 1.74 7.24 20.17
N GLN A 157 2.35 6.06 20.12
CA GLN A 157 3.77 5.90 19.83
C GLN A 157 3.92 5.35 18.41
N GLU A 158 4.58 6.10 17.54
CA GLU A 158 4.92 5.64 16.19
C GLU A 158 5.87 4.45 16.26
N VAL A 159 5.51 3.38 15.56
CA VAL A 159 6.34 2.18 15.39
C VAL A 159 7.20 2.36 14.13
N ASP A 160 6.55 2.68 13.02
CA ASP A 160 7.19 2.94 11.71
C ASP A 160 6.15 3.58 10.76
N ARG A 161 6.61 4.12 9.63
CA ARG A 161 5.76 4.71 8.58
C ARG A 161 6.31 4.51 7.17
N ASP A 162 5.43 4.69 6.20
CA ASP A 162 5.78 4.93 4.80
C ASP A 162 5.13 6.24 4.30
N SER A 163 5.09 6.48 2.99
CA SER A 163 4.47 7.69 2.43
C SER A 163 2.95 7.75 2.55
N ARG A 164 2.27 6.63 2.84
CA ARG A 164 0.81 6.46 2.83
C ARG A 164 0.25 6.03 4.17
N ARG A 165 1.08 5.51 5.06
CA ARG A 165 0.68 4.79 6.27
C ARG A 165 1.59 5.11 7.43
N VAL A 166 0.99 5.14 8.61
CA VAL A 166 1.68 5.19 9.88
C VAL A 166 1.14 4.04 10.71
N ILE A 167 2.04 3.23 11.27
CA ILE A 167 1.70 2.21 12.26
C ILE A 167 2.10 2.75 13.62
N VAL A 168 1.14 2.75 14.54
CA VAL A 168 1.34 3.21 15.92
C VAL A 168 0.98 2.09 16.88
N LYS A 169 1.58 2.15 18.07
CA LYS A 169 1.17 1.36 19.23
C LYS A 169 0.65 2.27 20.33
N HIS A 170 -0.20 1.72 21.19
CA HIS A 170 -0.53 2.39 22.45
C HIS A 170 0.78 2.60 23.22
N PRO A 171 1.05 3.79 23.77
CA PRO A 171 2.27 4.00 24.53
C PRO A 171 2.34 3.04 25.71
N ASP A 172 3.53 2.51 25.96
CA ASP A 172 3.79 1.76 27.16
C ASP A 172 3.51 2.69 28.35
N VAL A 173 2.79 2.22 29.37
CA VAL A 173 2.60 3.01 30.59
C VAL A 173 3.98 3.27 31.14
N ILE A 174 4.45 4.53 31.05
CA ILE A 174 5.62 4.96 31.80
C ILE A 174 5.18 4.83 33.25
N ASN A 175 5.67 3.80 33.94
CA ASN A 175 5.70 3.81 35.40
C ASN A 175 6.59 5.00 35.78
N ILE A 176 5.98 6.17 35.94
CA ILE A 176 6.56 7.25 36.74
C ILE A 176 6.43 6.78 38.18
N ALA A 177 7.31 5.85 38.55
CA ALA A 177 7.51 5.38 39.89
C ALA A 177 9.01 5.46 40.17
N GLN A 178 9.43 6.63 40.64
CA GLN A 178 10.33 6.79 41.78
C GLN A 178 10.30 8.24 42.26
#